data_AF-K0SYG0-F1
#
_entry.id   AF-K0SYG0-F1
#
_cell.length_a   1.000
_cell.length_b   1.000
_cell.length_c   1.000
_cell.angle_alpha   90.00
_cell.angle_beta   90.00
_cell.angle_gamma   90.00
#
_symmetry.space_group_name_H-M   'P 1'
#
loop_
_entity.id
_entity.type
_entity.pdbx_description
1 polymer ?
#
loop_
_entity_poly.entity_id
_entity_poly.type
_entity_poly.pdbx_seq_one_letter_code
_entity_poly.pdbx_strand_id
1 'polypeptide(L)'
;MTSLATSLGARSVRRVAQHRLFSAQASAAAASAKQTYSEYDFPEKGEAPVITRTGPKADRPPSPPPSRAIPPSRAIGTDRPGFIPPNVARESLEVPRPEITTLPNGVRVGSVETYSQVSTVGVILDCGSRQEVDESPGGVSTAGVNHLSELLAFHSTGRHSAEDVKNIMENLGGASFAQSSREQMMYCVDVLRPNASEAFGLLGDTINDPRIDDAEVDEMKHVIGYQLMDMMPQMLMGEGLQMAGYGPVDGALQQLGRPHLCTEEGLPKLTAQSVRAYRRQNLLNNPKGIVVSGAGIEHGRLVELADEAFGGMSQSGDAEQRTVPSVYTGGEYRLEQPPSPNPAKEEFTHVALAFETGGWHSPDLVPVCVLQTLLGGGSSFSAGGPGKGMYSRLYRTVLNRWSWVESAEAFTSFHEESGLWGISGSCKPKSADQLTAAIVEQFHALEGGLVGDEELSRARNMLKCNVLTQLESRLVLFEDVARQISTYGKVEDAATMCEKIDAVTKEDIQRIVRESLKKPVTMSAVGRDISRVPRVDDVSQKLGNRPKKRWF
;
A
#
# COMPACT_ATOMS: atom_id res chain seq x y z
N MET A 1 4.99 5.31 -13.77
CA MET A 1 3.52 5.55 -13.61
C MET A 1 2.82 4.50 -12.75
N THR A 2 3.31 3.26 -12.72
CA THR A 2 2.78 2.13 -11.92
C THR A 2 2.83 2.38 -10.41
N SER A 3 3.92 2.96 -9.88
CA SER A 3 4.00 3.42 -8.47
C SER A 3 3.12 4.65 -8.22
N LEU A 4 2.97 5.54 -9.21
CA LEU A 4 2.17 6.76 -9.13
C LEU A 4 0.65 6.51 -9.12
N ALA A 5 0.14 5.61 -9.97
CA ALA A 5 -1.27 5.25 -10.00
C ALA A 5 -1.70 4.48 -8.73
N THR A 6 -0.78 3.70 -8.15
CA THR A 6 -0.97 3.01 -6.86
C THR A 6 -0.83 3.99 -5.68
N SER A 7 0.11 4.95 -5.73
CA SER A 7 0.33 5.93 -4.67
C SER A 7 -0.67 7.10 -4.66
N LEU A 8 -1.26 7.45 -5.80
CA LEU A 8 -2.36 8.43 -5.90
C LEU A 8 -3.60 7.97 -5.12
N GLY A 9 -3.87 6.66 -5.03
CA GLY A 9 -4.87 6.09 -4.12
C GLY A 9 -4.40 5.90 -2.67
N ALA A 10 -3.09 5.85 -2.42
CA ALA A 10 -2.50 5.51 -1.10
C ALA A 10 -1.87 6.70 -0.35
N ARG A 11 -2.02 7.94 -0.83
CA ARG A 11 -1.40 9.15 -0.26
C ARG A 11 -1.76 9.44 1.19
N SER A 12 -2.95 9.05 1.65
CA SER A 12 -3.33 9.15 3.07
C SER A 12 -2.83 7.98 3.92
N VAL A 13 -2.61 6.81 3.31
CA VAL A 13 -2.26 5.56 4.00
C VAL A 13 -0.74 5.44 4.22
N ARG A 14 0.10 5.78 3.23
CA ARG A 14 1.56 5.61 3.30
C ARG A 14 2.25 6.50 4.34
N ARG A 15 1.84 7.77 4.49
CA ARG A 15 2.39 8.67 5.53
C ARG A 15 2.00 8.26 6.95
N VAL A 16 0.84 7.62 7.11
CA VAL A 16 0.34 7.18 8.42
C VAL A 16 0.88 5.79 8.77
N ALA A 17 1.01 4.87 7.82
CA ALA A 17 1.53 3.51 8.05
C ALA A 17 3.01 3.52 8.47
N GLN A 18 3.88 4.28 7.79
CA GLN A 18 5.28 4.42 8.22
C GLN A 18 5.38 5.09 9.59
N HIS A 19 4.61 6.15 9.85
CA HIS A 19 4.64 6.85 11.15
C HIS A 19 3.99 6.05 12.30
N ARG A 20 3.07 5.12 11.99
CA ARG A 20 2.37 4.26 12.98
C ARG A 20 3.01 2.89 13.20
N LEU A 21 3.76 2.32 12.26
CA LEU A 21 4.61 1.15 12.54
C LEU A 21 5.64 1.50 13.64
N PHE A 22 6.25 2.69 13.55
CA PHE A 22 7.08 3.23 14.62
C PHE A 22 6.29 3.55 15.91
N SER A 23 5.03 4.00 15.83
CA SER A 23 4.23 4.30 17.03
C SER A 23 3.64 3.06 17.71
N ALA A 24 3.30 2.00 16.98
CA ALA A 24 2.77 0.75 17.50
C ALA A 24 3.86 -0.03 18.26
N GLN A 25 5.09 -0.06 17.72
CA GLN A 25 6.26 -0.57 18.43
C GLN A 25 6.57 0.26 19.69
N ALA A 26 6.42 1.58 19.64
CA ALA A 26 6.58 2.45 20.82
C ALA A 26 5.46 2.29 21.87
N SER A 27 4.22 2.04 21.45
CA SER A 27 3.06 1.87 22.33
C SER A 27 3.07 0.53 23.07
N ALA A 28 3.56 -0.55 22.43
CA ALA A 28 3.76 -1.84 23.07
C ALA A 28 4.82 -1.76 24.20
N ALA A 29 5.86 -0.95 24.02
CA ALA A 29 6.86 -0.68 25.07
C ALA A 29 6.33 0.19 26.22
N ALA A 30 5.41 1.12 25.94
CA ALA A 30 4.86 2.06 26.94
C ALA A 30 3.73 1.46 27.81
N ALA A 31 3.02 0.43 27.32
CA ALA A 31 1.92 -0.20 28.04
C ALA A 31 2.35 -0.98 29.29
N SER A 32 3.65 -1.31 29.42
CA SER A 32 4.20 -1.93 30.64
C SER A 32 4.39 -0.93 31.80
N ALA A 33 4.15 0.37 31.60
CA ALA A 33 4.52 1.41 32.56
C ALA A 33 3.51 2.56 32.65
N LYS A 34 2.23 2.31 32.99
CA LYS A 34 1.34 3.38 33.45
C LYS A 34 0.42 2.94 34.59
N GLN A 35 0.70 3.44 35.79
CA GLN A 35 -0.26 3.59 36.87
C GLN A 35 -1.27 4.69 36.48
N THR A 36 -2.55 4.38 36.61
CA THR A 36 -3.67 5.32 36.43
C THR A 36 -3.73 6.35 37.56
N TYR A 37 -3.82 7.63 37.22
CA TYR A 37 -4.31 8.68 38.13
C TYR A 37 -5.67 9.17 37.63
N SER A 38 -6.65 9.24 38.53
CA SER A 38 -7.99 9.77 38.26
C SER A 38 -8.01 11.29 38.32
N GLU A 39 -8.82 11.89 37.45
CA GLU A 39 -9.21 13.31 37.47
C GLU A 39 -9.91 13.67 38.79
N TYR A 40 -9.55 14.80 39.41
CA TYR A 40 -10.41 15.86 39.97
C TYR A 40 -9.58 16.81 40.87
N ASP A 41 -9.86 18.11 40.73
CA ASP A 41 -9.47 19.28 41.53
C ASP A 41 -8.03 19.83 41.44
N PHE A 42 -7.90 20.96 40.72
CA PHE A 42 -6.82 21.94 40.89
C PHE A 42 -7.25 23.02 41.89
N PRO A 43 -6.56 23.21 43.03
CA PRO A 43 -6.72 24.41 43.86
C PRO A 43 -5.67 25.48 43.53
N GLU A 44 -6.07 26.74 43.69
CA GLU A 44 -5.23 27.93 43.54
C GLU A 44 -4.08 28.01 44.56
N LYS A 45 -3.10 28.84 44.20
CA LYS A 45 -1.80 29.10 44.85
C LYS A 45 -1.83 29.23 46.39
N GLY A 46 -0.98 28.43 47.05
CA GLY A 46 -0.40 28.75 48.35
C GLY A 46 -0.38 27.57 49.33
N GLU A 47 0.81 26.98 49.52
CA GLU A 47 1.17 25.91 50.48
C GLU A 47 0.88 24.45 50.07
N ALA A 48 1.89 23.59 50.28
CA ALA A 48 1.87 22.18 49.93
C ALA A 48 1.19 21.34 51.03
N PRO A 49 0.24 20.43 50.72
CA PRO A 49 -0.41 19.63 51.74
C PRO A 49 0.52 18.51 52.24
N VAL A 50 0.68 18.44 53.56
CA VAL A 50 1.36 17.33 54.25
C VAL A 50 0.39 16.15 54.34
N ILE A 51 0.61 15.11 53.55
CA ILE A 51 -0.17 13.87 53.59
C ILE A 51 0.44 12.92 54.64
N THR A 52 -0.16 12.84 55.82
CA THR A 52 0.11 11.76 56.78
C THR A 52 -0.84 10.60 56.54
N ARG A 53 -0.33 9.49 55.97
CA ARG A 53 -1.10 8.26 55.75
C ARG A 53 -1.06 7.39 57.01
N THR A 54 -2.10 7.46 57.84
CA THR A 54 -2.35 6.46 58.90
C THR A 54 -3.42 5.47 58.41
N GLY A 55 -2.98 4.30 57.95
CA GLY A 55 -3.84 3.17 57.59
C GLY A 55 -3.10 1.84 57.76
N PRO A 56 -3.80 0.73 58.05
CA PRO A 56 -3.17 -0.54 58.44
C PRO A 56 -2.40 -1.18 57.28
N LYS A 57 -1.29 -1.85 57.60
CA LYS A 57 -0.36 -2.53 56.67
C LYS A 57 -1.13 -3.53 55.79
N ALA A 58 -1.40 -3.17 54.54
CA ALA A 58 -1.67 -4.12 53.48
C ALA A 58 -0.35 -4.77 53.03
N ASP A 59 -0.41 -6.06 52.71
CA ASP A 59 0.74 -6.86 52.28
C ASP A 59 1.52 -6.17 51.16
N ARG A 60 2.86 -6.19 51.28
CA ARG A 60 3.74 -5.60 50.28
C ARG A 60 3.43 -6.20 48.91
N PRO A 61 3.24 -5.39 47.86
CA PRO A 61 3.27 -5.92 46.50
C PRO A 61 4.59 -6.65 46.29
N PRO A 62 4.62 -7.76 45.52
CA PRO A 62 5.86 -8.46 45.22
C PRO A 62 6.84 -7.46 44.63
N SER A 63 8.10 -7.54 45.10
CA SER A 63 9.19 -6.73 44.58
C SER A 63 9.17 -6.79 43.05
N PRO A 64 9.39 -5.67 42.34
CA PRO A 64 9.59 -5.72 40.90
C PRO A 64 10.67 -6.78 40.61
N PRO A 65 10.52 -7.60 39.56
CA PRO A 65 11.56 -8.54 39.19
C PRO A 65 12.89 -7.77 39.11
N PRO A 66 14.01 -8.37 39.54
CA PRO A 66 15.32 -7.70 39.44
C PRO A 66 15.44 -7.17 38.02
N SER A 67 15.79 -5.89 37.85
CA SER A 67 15.95 -5.31 36.52
C SER A 67 16.91 -6.23 35.79
N ARG A 68 16.42 -6.92 34.75
CA ARG A 68 17.29 -7.65 33.84
C ARG A 68 18.26 -6.60 33.35
N ALA A 69 19.51 -6.68 33.81
CA ALA A 69 20.56 -5.82 33.30
C ALA A 69 20.51 -6.01 31.79
N ILE A 70 20.20 -4.93 31.07
CA ILE A 70 20.30 -4.94 29.62
C ILE A 70 21.75 -5.33 29.36
N PRO A 71 22.03 -6.49 28.73
CA PRO A 71 23.39 -6.92 28.51
C PRO A 71 24.14 -5.79 27.78
N PRO A 72 25.40 -5.50 28.16
CA PRO A 72 26.20 -4.50 27.47
C PRO A 72 26.65 -5.08 26.13
N SER A 73 25.73 -5.22 25.18
CA SER A 73 26.03 -5.53 23.79
C SER A 73 25.22 -4.67 22.81
N ARG A 74 24.65 -3.56 23.29
CA ARG A 74 24.17 -2.48 22.43
C ARG A 74 25.27 -1.44 22.24
N ALA A 75 26.39 -1.87 21.67
CA ALA A 75 27.31 -0.94 21.06
C ALA A 75 26.89 -0.82 19.61
N ILE A 76 26.19 0.26 19.25
CA ILE A 76 26.23 0.74 17.85
C ILE A 76 27.72 0.84 17.53
N GLY A 77 28.17 0.18 16.46
CA GLY A 77 29.59 0.17 16.09
C GLY A 77 30.16 1.59 16.20
N THR A 78 31.25 1.77 16.94
CA THR A 78 31.91 3.09 17.05
C THR A 78 32.64 3.47 15.76
N ASP A 79 32.73 2.52 14.83
CA ASP A 79 33.38 2.69 13.55
C ASP A 79 32.50 3.56 12.66
N ARG A 80 33.04 4.72 12.27
CA ARG A 80 32.39 5.61 11.32
C ARG A 80 32.16 4.84 10.01
N PRO A 81 31.03 5.06 9.30
CA PRO A 81 30.83 4.49 7.98
C PRO A 81 32.07 4.69 7.13
N GLY A 82 32.61 3.61 6.58
CA GLY A 82 33.80 3.64 5.76
C GLY A 82 33.58 4.58 4.59
N PHE A 83 34.22 5.75 4.62
CA PHE A 83 34.33 6.70 3.51
C PHE A 83 33.01 7.06 2.80
N ILE A 84 32.44 8.22 3.14
CA ILE A 84 31.43 8.86 2.29
C ILE A 84 32.14 9.34 1.01
N PRO A 85 31.74 8.87 -0.19
CA PRO A 85 32.34 9.32 -1.44
C PRO A 85 32.36 10.85 -1.53
N PRO A 86 33.49 11.48 -1.91
CA PRO A 86 33.52 12.93 -2.09
C PRO A 86 32.55 13.33 -3.20
N ASN A 87 31.90 14.48 -3.04
CA ASN A 87 31.06 15.04 -4.11
C ASN A 87 31.94 15.28 -5.35
N VAL A 88 31.49 14.73 -6.47
CA VAL A 88 32.15 14.87 -7.77
C VAL A 88 31.60 16.12 -8.47
N ALA A 89 32.46 16.84 -9.21
CA ALA A 89 32.05 18.04 -9.92
C ALA A 89 30.99 17.70 -10.98
N ARG A 90 29.95 18.54 -11.11
CA ARG A 90 28.81 18.28 -12.01
C ARG A 90 29.25 18.09 -13.46
N GLU A 91 30.28 18.80 -13.88
CA GLU A 91 30.83 18.77 -15.25
C GLU A 91 31.48 17.42 -15.60
N SER A 92 31.85 16.64 -14.58
CA SER A 92 32.40 15.28 -14.73
C SER A 92 31.36 14.17 -14.58
N LEU A 93 30.08 14.52 -14.36
CA LEU A 93 29.00 13.55 -14.23
C LEU A 93 28.23 13.40 -15.54
N GLU A 94 27.98 12.16 -15.94
CA GLU A 94 27.10 11.86 -17.05
C GLU A 94 25.63 12.00 -16.64
N VAL A 95 24.75 12.36 -17.58
CA VAL A 95 23.31 12.42 -17.31
C VAL A 95 22.81 11.01 -16.99
N PRO A 96 22.26 10.75 -15.79
CA PRO A 96 21.80 9.42 -15.45
C PRO A 96 20.71 8.94 -16.39
N ARG A 97 20.82 7.68 -16.81
CA ARG A 97 19.80 6.99 -17.60
C ARG A 97 19.47 5.66 -16.92
N PRO A 98 18.22 5.17 -17.05
CA PRO A 98 17.90 3.82 -16.64
C PRO A 98 18.68 2.80 -17.46
N GLU A 99 19.29 1.84 -16.78
CA GLU A 99 19.97 0.69 -17.37
C GLU A 99 19.23 -0.60 -16.98
N ILE A 100 19.21 -1.57 -17.90
CA ILE A 100 18.52 -2.85 -17.70
C ILE A 100 19.42 -3.98 -18.21
N THR A 101 19.66 -4.97 -17.36
CA THR A 101 20.33 -6.23 -17.71
C THR A 101 19.43 -7.41 -17.33
N THR A 102 19.45 -8.49 -18.11
CA THR A 102 18.77 -9.74 -17.77
C THR A 102 19.81 -10.83 -17.56
N LEU A 103 19.81 -11.44 -16.37
CA LEU A 103 20.70 -12.57 -16.05
C LEU A 103 20.31 -13.82 -16.86
N PRO A 104 21.23 -14.79 -17.05
CA PRO A 104 20.95 -16.00 -17.84
C PRO A 104 19.74 -16.81 -17.36
N ASN A 105 19.41 -16.76 -16.07
CA ASN A 105 18.27 -17.46 -15.48
C ASN A 105 16.94 -16.67 -15.60
N GLY A 106 16.96 -15.45 -16.15
CA GLY A 106 15.78 -14.61 -16.39
C GLY A 106 15.49 -13.56 -15.33
N VAL A 107 16.29 -13.47 -14.26
CA VAL A 107 16.21 -12.35 -13.30
C VAL A 107 16.54 -11.05 -14.03
N ARG A 108 15.71 -10.02 -13.84
CA ARG A 108 15.90 -8.70 -14.47
C ARG A 108 16.51 -7.74 -13.45
N VAL A 109 17.50 -6.96 -13.86
CA VAL A 109 18.21 -5.98 -13.03
C VAL A 109 18.07 -4.61 -13.66
N GLY A 110 17.46 -3.67 -12.94
CA GLY A 110 17.33 -2.28 -13.35
C GLY A 110 18.12 -1.34 -12.43
N SER A 111 18.71 -0.28 -12.96
CA SER A 111 19.25 0.78 -12.09
C SER A 111 19.14 2.16 -12.69
N VAL A 112 19.13 3.16 -11.82
CA VAL A 112 19.30 4.57 -12.19
C VAL A 112 20.33 5.21 -11.26
N GLU A 113 21.40 5.74 -11.85
CA GLU A 113 22.38 6.51 -11.09
C GLU A 113 21.76 7.83 -10.58
N THR A 114 22.13 8.26 -9.38
CA THR A 114 21.72 9.55 -8.80
C THR A 114 22.89 10.38 -8.30
N TYR A 115 24.10 9.81 -8.28
CA TYR A 115 25.31 10.34 -7.65
C TYR A 115 25.12 10.76 -6.18
N SER A 116 24.05 10.26 -5.54
CA SER A 116 23.74 10.51 -4.15
C SER A 116 24.67 9.73 -3.23
N GLN A 117 24.83 10.23 -2.01
CA GLN A 117 25.58 9.57 -0.93
C GLN A 117 24.81 8.41 -0.27
N VAL A 118 23.55 8.21 -0.69
CA VAL A 118 22.65 7.19 -0.17
C VAL A 118 22.03 6.46 -1.36
N SER A 119 21.91 5.14 -1.23
CA SER A 119 21.39 4.25 -2.25
C SER A 119 20.14 3.56 -1.73
N THR A 120 19.15 3.43 -2.60
CA THR A 120 18.01 2.53 -2.38
C THR A 120 18.19 1.33 -3.29
N VAL A 121 18.25 0.13 -2.72
CA VAL A 121 18.30 -1.12 -3.48
C VAL A 121 17.23 -2.07 -2.98
N GLY A 122 16.72 -2.92 -3.87
CA GLY A 122 15.63 -3.81 -3.49
C GLY A 122 15.21 -4.74 -4.61
N VAL A 123 14.18 -5.52 -4.31
CA VAL A 123 13.67 -6.60 -5.15
C VAL A 123 12.15 -6.50 -5.19
N ILE A 124 11.59 -6.54 -6.41
CA ILE A 124 10.17 -6.79 -6.65
C ILE A 124 10.00 -8.20 -7.15
N LEU A 125 9.02 -8.89 -6.57
CA LEU A 125 8.65 -10.25 -6.89
C LEU A 125 7.24 -10.23 -7.49
N ASP A 126 7.07 -10.93 -8.60
CA ASP A 126 5.78 -11.16 -9.28
C ASP A 126 4.95 -12.23 -8.54
N CYS A 127 4.61 -11.90 -7.30
CA CYS A 127 3.73 -12.67 -6.44
C CYS A 127 2.98 -11.72 -5.50
N GLY A 128 1.72 -12.04 -5.20
CA GLY A 128 0.91 -11.31 -4.24
C GLY A 128 -0.32 -12.11 -3.82
N SER A 129 -1.26 -11.45 -3.14
CA SER A 129 -2.43 -12.14 -2.58
C SER A 129 -3.34 -12.78 -3.64
N ARG A 130 -3.23 -12.39 -4.92
CA ARG A 130 -4.02 -13.00 -6.00
C ARG A 130 -3.62 -14.45 -6.29
N GLN A 131 -2.37 -14.84 -5.96
CA GLN A 131 -1.86 -16.20 -6.11
C GLN A 131 -2.05 -17.05 -4.83
N GLU A 132 -2.70 -16.52 -3.81
CA GLU A 132 -3.09 -17.31 -2.64
C GLU A 132 -4.26 -18.25 -2.98
N VAL A 133 -4.25 -19.41 -2.34
CA VAL A 133 -5.27 -20.44 -2.49
C VAL A 133 -5.79 -20.89 -1.14
N ASP A 134 -7.10 -21.14 -1.06
CA ASP A 134 -7.75 -21.62 0.16
C ASP A 134 -7.28 -23.03 0.52
N GLU A 135 -6.94 -23.83 -0.49
CA GLU A 135 -6.34 -25.16 -0.35
C GLU A 135 -5.34 -25.39 -1.49
N SER A 136 -4.08 -25.64 -1.15
CA SER A 136 -3.05 -25.99 -2.13
C SER A 136 -3.02 -27.50 -2.41
N PRO A 137 -2.32 -27.99 -3.46
CA PRO A 137 -2.16 -29.42 -3.75
C PRO A 137 -1.53 -30.27 -2.62
N GLY A 138 -1.09 -29.65 -1.51
CA GLY A 138 -0.64 -30.32 -0.29
C GLY A 138 -1.60 -30.21 0.91
N GLY A 139 -2.85 -29.78 0.69
CA GLY A 139 -3.87 -29.61 1.75
C GLY A 139 -3.63 -28.42 2.69
N VAL A 140 -2.71 -27.52 2.33
CA VAL A 140 -2.34 -26.36 3.15
C VAL A 140 -2.94 -25.10 2.54
N SER A 141 -3.68 -24.32 3.32
CA SER A 141 -4.17 -23.01 2.91
C SER A 141 -3.03 -21.99 2.84
N THR A 142 -3.08 -21.11 1.86
CA THR A 142 -2.12 -19.98 1.75
C THR A 142 -2.83 -18.63 1.82
N ALA A 143 -4.14 -18.61 2.09
CA ALA A 143 -4.90 -17.38 2.27
C ALA A 143 -4.36 -16.53 3.44
N GLY A 144 -4.03 -15.28 3.18
CA GLY A 144 -3.43 -14.33 4.12
C GLY A 144 -1.91 -14.44 4.30
N VAL A 145 -1.24 -15.36 3.61
CA VAL A 145 0.21 -15.56 3.72
C VAL A 145 1.00 -14.35 3.21
N ASN A 146 0.50 -13.64 2.21
CA ASN A 146 1.16 -12.47 1.64
C ASN A 146 1.25 -11.33 2.67
N HIS A 147 0.17 -11.05 3.41
CA HIS A 147 0.17 -10.08 4.51
C HIS A 147 1.12 -10.51 5.64
N LEU A 148 1.14 -11.80 5.98
CA LEU A 148 2.08 -12.34 6.98
C LEU A 148 3.54 -12.26 6.50
N SER A 149 3.80 -12.53 5.22
CA SER A 149 5.14 -12.51 4.63
C SER A 149 5.75 -11.10 4.58
N GLU A 150 4.91 -10.06 4.51
CA GLU A 150 5.32 -8.67 4.70
C GLU A 150 5.87 -8.42 6.09
N LEU A 151 5.20 -8.92 7.13
CA LEU A 151 5.62 -8.74 8.51
C LEU A 151 6.81 -9.62 8.90
N LEU A 152 6.94 -10.79 8.29
CA LEU A 152 8.11 -11.67 8.45
C LEU A 152 9.34 -11.19 7.67
N ALA A 153 9.25 -10.10 6.90
CA ALA A 153 10.40 -9.53 6.24
C ALA A 153 11.45 -9.09 7.26
N PHE A 154 12.73 -9.37 6.99
CA PHE A 154 13.86 -9.03 7.87
C PHE A 154 13.79 -9.68 9.26
N HIS A 155 13.16 -10.85 9.37
CA HIS A 155 13.27 -11.76 10.52
C HIS A 155 14.44 -12.75 10.35
N SER A 156 14.50 -13.80 11.18
CA SER A 156 15.59 -14.77 11.17
C SER A 156 15.77 -15.44 9.79
N THR A 157 17.03 -15.59 9.40
CA THR A 157 17.46 -16.30 8.19
C THR A 157 18.29 -17.53 8.56
N GLY A 158 18.76 -18.27 7.56
CA GLY A 158 19.73 -19.35 7.78
C GLY A 158 21.06 -18.84 8.34
N ARG A 159 21.47 -17.60 8.00
CA ARG A 159 22.76 -17.02 8.40
C ARG A 159 22.69 -16.13 9.64
N HIS A 160 21.56 -15.48 9.88
CA HIS A 160 21.41 -14.44 10.90
C HIS A 160 20.15 -14.68 11.73
N SER A 161 20.24 -14.51 13.06
CA SER A 161 19.03 -14.43 13.89
C SER A 161 18.28 -13.13 13.64
N ALA A 162 17.00 -13.03 14.01
CA ALA A 162 16.24 -11.78 13.90
C ALA A 162 16.90 -10.60 14.66
N GLU A 163 17.63 -10.87 15.74
CA GLU A 163 18.39 -9.86 16.47
C GLU A 163 19.63 -9.43 15.66
N ASP A 164 20.35 -10.36 15.04
CA ASP A 164 21.48 -10.05 14.16
C ASP A 164 21.04 -9.19 12.97
N VAL A 165 19.93 -9.56 12.31
CA VAL A 165 19.40 -8.81 11.16
C VAL A 165 19.12 -7.35 11.54
N LYS A 166 18.50 -7.12 12.70
CA LYS A 166 18.23 -5.77 13.24
C LYS A 166 19.52 -5.02 13.53
N ASN A 167 20.47 -5.65 14.23
CA ASN A 167 21.75 -5.05 14.59
C ASN A 167 22.59 -4.68 13.35
N ILE A 168 22.60 -5.53 12.32
CA ILE A 168 23.28 -5.24 11.05
C ILE A 168 22.62 -4.01 10.40
N MET A 169 21.30 -3.98 10.27
CA MET A 169 20.60 -2.84 9.66
C MET A 169 20.84 -1.52 10.42
N GLU A 170 20.81 -1.55 11.75
CA GLU A 170 21.12 -0.39 12.60
C GLU A 170 22.58 0.09 12.41
N ASN A 171 23.55 -0.83 12.36
CA ASN A 171 24.96 -0.50 12.14
C ASN A 171 25.21 0.07 10.74
N LEU A 172 24.47 -0.37 9.73
CA LEU A 172 24.54 0.19 8.38
C LEU A 172 23.92 1.59 8.30
N GLY A 173 23.21 2.03 9.34
CA GLY A 173 22.47 3.29 9.37
C GLY A 173 21.30 3.31 8.39
N GLY A 174 20.78 2.12 8.05
CA GLY A 174 19.79 1.91 7.01
C GLY A 174 18.36 1.85 7.52
N ALA A 175 17.41 2.05 6.61
CA ALA A 175 16.02 1.69 6.81
C ALA A 175 15.64 0.55 5.86
N SER A 176 14.90 -0.42 6.36
CA SER A 176 14.34 -1.52 5.56
C SER A 176 12.83 -1.41 5.48
N PHE A 177 12.27 -1.81 4.33
CA PHE A 177 10.82 -1.85 4.12
C PHE A 177 10.45 -3.08 3.31
N ALA A 178 9.32 -3.67 3.65
CA ALA A 178 8.64 -4.63 2.80
C ALA A 178 7.21 -4.15 2.57
N GLN A 179 6.68 -4.40 1.39
CA GLN A 179 5.30 -4.08 1.04
C GLN A 179 4.73 -5.19 0.17
N SER A 180 3.60 -5.72 0.57
CA SER A 180 2.83 -6.65 -0.22
C SER A 180 1.71 -5.94 -1.01
N SER A 181 1.28 -6.53 -2.12
CA SER A 181 0.12 -6.11 -2.90
C SER A 181 -0.60 -7.33 -3.49
N ARG A 182 -1.61 -7.12 -4.34
CA ARG A 182 -2.30 -8.22 -5.01
C ARG A 182 -1.43 -8.96 -6.02
N GLU A 183 -0.54 -8.25 -6.71
CA GLU A 183 0.23 -8.81 -7.83
C GLU A 183 1.73 -8.90 -7.52
N GLN A 184 2.22 -8.04 -6.63
CA GLN A 184 3.64 -7.85 -6.37
C GLN A 184 3.98 -7.80 -4.88
N MET A 185 5.16 -8.30 -4.54
CA MET A 185 5.78 -8.20 -3.22
C MET A 185 7.11 -7.46 -3.38
N MET A 186 7.35 -6.44 -2.56
CA MET A 186 8.53 -5.58 -2.64
C MET A 186 9.32 -5.65 -1.33
N TYR A 187 10.65 -5.81 -1.45
CA TYR A 187 11.60 -5.68 -0.35
C TYR A 187 12.63 -4.63 -0.73
N CYS A 188 12.93 -3.67 0.13
CA CYS A 188 13.96 -2.67 -0.14
C CYS A 188 14.71 -2.24 1.12
N VAL A 189 15.90 -1.72 0.90
CA VAL A 189 16.75 -1.08 1.91
C VAL A 189 17.20 0.27 1.37
N ASP A 190 17.25 1.26 2.25
CA ASP A 190 17.79 2.60 1.98
C ASP A 190 18.96 2.83 2.93
N VAL A 191 20.18 2.90 2.38
CA VAL A 191 21.43 2.88 3.14
C VAL A 191 22.45 3.84 2.54
N LEU A 192 23.47 4.21 3.31
CA LEU A 192 24.64 4.90 2.76
C LEU A 192 25.22 4.11 1.59
N ARG A 193 25.65 4.81 0.54
CA ARG A 193 26.10 4.18 -0.71
C ARG A 193 27.20 3.12 -0.53
N PRO A 194 28.22 3.31 0.34
CA PRO A 194 29.22 2.26 0.61
C PRO A 194 28.63 0.97 1.20
N ASN A 195 27.51 1.09 1.92
CA ASN A 195 26.85 -0.01 2.63
C ASN A 195 25.85 -0.77 1.74
N ALA A 196 25.61 -0.32 0.51
CA ALA A 196 24.60 -0.89 -0.38
C ALA A 196 24.85 -2.37 -0.70
N SER A 197 26.12 -2.79 -0.85
CA SER A 197 26.47 -4.20 -1.11
C SER A 197 26.12 -5.10 0.07
N GLU A 198 26.48 -4.70 1.30
CA GLU A 198 26.19 -5.47 2.51
C GLU A 198 24.69 -5.54 2.78
N ALA A 199 23.99 -4.41 2.64
CA ALA A 199 22.54 -4.36 2.79
C ALA A 199 21.80 -5.23 1.75
N PHE A 200 22.32 -5.30 0.53
CA PHE A 200 21.78 -6.19 -0.50
C PHE A 200 21.99 -7.67 -0.17
N GLY A 201 23.14 -8.04 0.40
CA GLY A 201 23.38 -9.40 0.88
C GLY A 201 22.34 -9.85 1.91
N LEU A 202 21.96 -8.95 2.83
CA LEU A 202 20.91 -9.19 3.82
C LEU A 202 19.50 -9.31 3.19
N LEU A 203 19.22 -8.52 2.14
CA LEU A 203 18.00 -8.67 1.33
C LEU A 203 17.96 -10.05 0.67
N GLY A 204 19.08 -10.50 0.10
CA GLY A 204 19.23 -11.82 -0.50
C GLY A 204 18.88 -12.94 0.50
N ASP A 205 19.41 -12.88 1.72
CA ASP A 205 19.09 -13.86 2.77
C ASP A 205 17.61 -13.85 3.16
N THR A 206 17.07 -12.64 3.37
CA THR A 206 15.67 -12.45 3.75
C THR A 206 14.72 -13.07 2.72
N ILE A 207 15.05 -12.93 1.43
CA ILE A 207 14.21 -13.41 0.34
C ILE A 207 14.44 -14.89 0.07
N ASN A 208 15.68 -15.39 0.11
CA ASN A 208 16.01 -16.74 -0.33
C ASN A 208 15.91 -17.78 0.79
N ASP A 209 16.45 -17.45 1.96
CA ASP A 209 16.64 -18.40 3.06
C ASP A 209 16.11 -17.86 4.41
N PRO A 210 14.84 -17.40 4.49
CA PRO A 210 14.22 -17.10 5.77
C PRO A 210 13.93 -18.40 6.51
N ARG A 211 14.15 -18.40 7.83
CA ARG A 211 13.97 -19.57 8.69
C ARG A 211 12.49 -19.94 8.88
N ILE A 212 11.64 -18.91 9.00
CA ILE A 212 10.18 -19.02 9.19
C ILE A 212 9.88 -19.87 10.44
N ASP A 213 10.33 -19.41 11.60
CA ASP A 213 10.07 -20.11 12.87
C ASP A 213 8.61 -19.96 13.29
N ASP A 214 8.03 -21.02 13.89
CA ASP A 214 6.63 -20.98 14.35
C ASP A 214 6.41 -19.88 15.39
N ALA A 215 7.41 -19.62 16.25
CA ALA A 215 7.37 -18.54 17.23
C ALA A 215 7.31 -17.14 16.59
N GLU A 216 8.08 -16.91 15.52
CA GLU A 216 8.06 -15.65 14.77
C GLU A 216 6.71 -15.47 14.04
N VAL A 217 6.18 -16.55 13.47
CA VAL A 217 4.84 -16.56 12.84
C VAL A 217 3.76 -16.21 13.85
N ASP A 218 3.77 -16.83 15.03
CA ASP A 218 2.79 -16.55 16.07
C ASP A 218 2.93 -15.11 16.59
N GLU A 219 4.16 -14.58 16.75
CA GLU A 219 4.37 -13.16 17.07
C GLU A 219 3.73 -12.24 16.03
N MET A 220 3.99 -12.49 14.73
CA MET A 220 3.43 -11.66 13.65
C MET A 220 1.91 -11.81 13.52
N LYS A 221 1.33 -12.96 13.86
CA LYS A 221 -0.13 -13.13 13.94
C LYS A 221 -0.76 -12.22 14.99
N HIS A 222 -0.09 -11.98 16.12
CA HIS A 222 -0.56 -10.99 17.10
C HIS A 222 -0.55 -9.58 16.51
N VAL A 223 0.51 -9.22 15.76
CA VAL A 223 0.60 -7.93 15.06
C VAL A 223 -0.55 -7.76 14.06
N ILE A 224 -0.85 -8.78 13.25
CA ILE A 224 -2.00 -8.77 12.33
C ILE A 224 -3.31 -8.59 13.10
N GLY A 225 -3.47 -9.30 14.22
CA GLY A 225 -4.65 -9.15 15.08
C GLY A 225 -4.86 -7.70 15.54
N TYR A 226 -3.79 -7.00 15.94
CA TYR A 226 -3.86 -5.59 16.30
C TYR A 226 -4.16 -4.68 15.10
N GLN A 227 -3.60 -4.98 13.92
CA GLN A 227 -3.89 -4.22 12.70
C GLN A 227 -5.36 -4.32 12.29
N LEU A 228 -5.97 -5.50 12.44
CA LEU A 228 -7.40 -5.71 12.16
C LEU A 228 -8.30 -4.87 13.08
N MET A 229 -7.92 -4.72 14.35
CA MET A 229 -8.69 -3.93 15.32
C MET A 229 -8.67 -2.41 15.05
N ASP A 230 -7.60 -1.86 14.49
CA ASP A 230 -7.47 -0.41 14.20
C ASP A 230 -7.36 -0.11 12.69
N MET A 231 -7.94 -0.98 11.85
CA MET A 231 -7.88 -0.77 10.42
C MET A 231 -8.66 0.47 10.00
N MET A 232 -8.04 1.31 9.16
CA MET A 232 -8.70 2.52 8.69
C MET A 232 -9.89 2.18 7.79
N PRO A 233 -11.07 2.82 7.97
CA PRO A 233 -12.23 2.55 7.14
C PRO A 233 -11.99 2.69 5.64
N GLN A 234 -11.10 3.59 5.23
CA GLN A 234 -10.73 3.78 3.82
C GLN A 234 -10.00 2.56 3.24
N MET A 235 -9.16 1.90 4.03
CA MET A 235 -8.47 0.67 3.61
C MET A 235 -9.47 -0.47 3.45
N LEU A 236 -10.37 -0.65 4.43
CA LEU A 236 -11.45 -1.63 4.37
C LEU A 236 -12.40 -1.38 3.20
N MET A 237 -12.71 -0.12 2.91
CA MET A 237 -13.56 0.26 1.79
C MET A 237 -12.88 -0.08 0.45
N GLY A 238 -11.59 0.18 0.31
CA GLY A 238 -10.79 -0.20 -0.86
C GLY A 238 -10.72 -1.70 -1.07
N GLU A 239 -10.46 -2.48 -0.01
CA GLU A 239 -10.52 -3.95 -0.05
C GLU A 239 -11.92 -4.43 -0.46
N GLY A 240 -12.98 -3.87 0.14
CA GLY A 240 -14.36 -4.19 -0.17
C GLY A 240 -14.74 -3.91 -1.63
N LEU A 241 -14.29 -2.79 -2.20
CA LEU A 241 -14.49 -2.48 -3.62
C LEU A 241 -13.85 -3.53 -4.52
N GLN A 242 -12.63 -3.94 -4.20
CA GLN A 242 -11.89 -4.91 -5.01
C GLN A 242 -12.56 -6.29 -4.94
N MET A 243 -12.94 -6.74 -3.75
CA MET A 243 -13.66 -8.01 -3.57
C MET A 243 -15.04 -8.00 -4.25
N ALA A 244 -15.78 -6.89 -4.15
CA ALA A 244 -17.08 -6.76 -4.81
C ALA A 244 -16.94 -6.69 -6.33
N GLY A 245 -15.99 -5.90 -6.85
CA GLY A 245 -15.81 -5.70 -8.29
C GLY A 245 -15.39 -6.96 -9.04
N TYR A 246 -14.66 -7.86 -8.39
CA TYR A 246 -14.24 -9.16 -8.93
C TYR A 246 -14.82 -10.30 -8.10
N GLY A 247 -16.13 -10.25 -7.85
CA GLY A 247 -16.84 -11.24 -7.04
C GLY A 247 -16.84 -12.66 -7.64
N PRO A 248 -17.45 -13.65 -6.96
CA PRO A 248 -17.44 -15.04 -7.45
C PRO A 248 -18.07 -15.20 -8.84
N VAL A 249 -17.47 -16.06 -9.68
CA VAL A 249 -18.02 -16.51 -10.96
C VAL A 249 -18.18 -18.02 -10.92
N ASP A 250 -19.36 -18.51 -11.28
CA ASP A 250 -19.73 -19.94 -11.22
C ASP A 250 -19.46 -20.60 -9.86
N GLY A 251 -19.62 -19.82 -8.78
CA GLY A 251 -19.42 -20.27 -7.39
C GLY A 251 -17.97 -20.24 -6.90
N ALA A 252 -17.00 -19.89 -7.75
CA ALA A 252 -15.59 -19.82 -7.39
C ALA A 252 -15.11 -18.37 -7.19
N LEU A 253 -14.30 -18.13 -6.17
CA LEU A 253 -13.62 -16.85 -5.96
C LEU A 253 -12.57 -16.61 -7.04
N GLN A 254 -12.62 -15.41 -7.63
CA GLN A 254 -11.64 -14.97 -8.62
C GLN A 254 -10.36 -14.47 -7.94
N GLN A 255 -9.22 -14.58 -8.63
CA GLN A 255 -7.92 -14.18 -8.08
C GLN A 255 -7.87 -12.70 -7.66
N LEU A 256 -8.34 -11.78 -8.49
CA LEU A 256 -8.38 -10.35 -8.14
C LEU A 256 -9.41 -10.00 -7.07
N GLY A 257 -10.42 -10.86 -6.87
CA GLY A 257 -11.45 -10.72 -5.84
C GLY A 257 -11.03 -11.22 -4.47
N ARG A 258 -9.85 -11.84 -4.35
CA ARG A 258 -9.34 -12.32 -3.06
C ARG A 258 -8.99 -11.14 -2.13
N PRO A 259 -9.20 -11.29 -0.81
CA PRO A 259 -8.68 -10.33 0.17
C PRO A 259 -7.15 -10.21 0.04
N HIS A 260 -6.64 -9.01 0.16
CA HIS A 260 -5.20 -8.79 0.28
C HIS A 260 -4.73 -8.86 1.73
N LEU A 261 -5.58 -8.37 2.62
CA LEU A 261 -5.36 -8.43 4.05
C LEU A 261 -5.90 -9.75 4.61
N CYS A 262 -5.13 -10.37 5.51
CA CYS A 262 -5.58 -11.57 6.21
C CYS A 262 -6.87 -11.28 6.98
N THR A 263 -7.89 -12.12 6.81
CA THR A 263 -9.18 -11.96 7.49
C THR A 263 -9.12 -12.45 8.93
N GLU A 264 -10.04 -11.99 9.78
CA GLU A 264 -10.16 -12.49 11.16
C GLU A 264 -10.37 -14.01 11.21
N GLU A 265 -11.13 -14.57 10.26
CA GLU A 265 -11.34 -16.01 10.14
C GLU A 265 -10.12 -16.79 9.62
N GLY A 266 -9.29 -16.14 8.81
CA GLY A 266 -8.08 -16.73 8.23
C GLY A 266 -6.89 -16.70 9.20
N LEU A 267 -6.82 -15.70 10.08
CA LEU A 267 -5.67 -15.45 10.95
C LEU A 267 -5.26 -16.67 11.81
N PRO A 268 -6.18 -17.42 12.45
CA PRO A 268 -5.81 -18.61 13.24
C PRO A 268 -5.22 -19.75 12.39
N LYS A 269 -5.52 -19.77 11.08
CA LYS A 269 -5.11 -20.84 10.15
C LYS A 269 -3.70 -20.63 9.59
N LEU A 270 -3.11 -19.44 9.77
CA LEU A 270 -1.76 -19.15 9.31
C LEU A 270 -0.71 -19.92 10.13
N THR A 271 0.18 -20.59 9.40
CA THR A 271 1.28 -21.41 9.95
C THR A 271 2.58 -21.21 9.17
N ALA A 272 3.72 -21.55 9.76
CA ALA A 272 5.00 -21.55 9.03
C ALA A 272 4.99 -22.46 7.80
N GLN A 273 4.25 -23.59 7.86
CA GLN A 273 4.06 -24.47 6.71
C GLN A 273 3.32 -23.76 5.56
N SER A 274 2.33 -22.91 5.88
CA SER A 274 1.60 -22.12 4.88
C SER A 274 2.52 -21.15 4.15
N VAL A 275 3.39 -20.45 4.89
CA VAL A 275 4.40 -19.53 4.33
C VAL A 275 5.39 -20.28 3.43
N ARG A 276 5.92 -21.42 3.88
CA ARG A 276 6.84 -22.27 3.09
C ARG A 276 6.17 -22.80 1.82
N ALA A 277 4.91 -23.21 1.89
CA ALA A 277 4.15 -23.71 0.75
C ALA A 277 3.95 -22.62 -0.31
N TYR A 278 3.50 -21.44 0.10
CA TYR A 278 3.33 -20.29 -0.79
C TYR A 278 4.65 -19.88 -1.46
N ARG A 279 5.75 -19.79 -0.69
CA ARG A 279 7.08 -19.45 -1.23
C ARG A 279 7.56 -20.46 -2.27
N ARG A 280 7.37 -21.76 -2.03
CA ARG A 280 7.73 -22.80 -2.99
C ARG A 280 6.94 -22.70 -4.30
N GLN A 281 5.64 -22.40 -4.21
CA GLN A 281 4.76 -22.32 -5.37
C GLN A 281 5.02 -21.05 -6.19
N ASN A 282 5.13 -19.90 -5.51
CA ASN A 282 5.05 -18.58 -6.14
C ASN A 282 6.39 -17.86 -6.28
N LEU A 283 7.37 -18.13 -5.41
CA LEU A 283 8.65 -17.40 -5.36
C LEU A 283 9.84 -18.22 -5.89
N LEU A 284 10.19 -19.31 -5.21
CA LEU A 284 11.49 -19.96 -5.35
C LEU A 284 11.74 -20.61 -6.73
N ASN A 285 10.68 -20.81 -7.51
CA ASN A 285 10.73 -21.46 -8.81
C ASN A 285 10.43 -20.48 -9.97
N ASN A 286 10.53 -19.17 -9.73
CA ASN A 286 10.16 -18.13 -10.68
C ASN A 286 11.23 -17.03 -10.85
N PRO A 287 12.45 -17.34 -11.32
CA PRO A 287 13.49 -16.32 -11.50
C PRO A 287 13.06 -15.19 -12.44
N LYS A 288 12.22 -15.47 -13.45
CA LYS A 288 11.63 -14.46 -14.35
C LYS A 288 10.70 -13.48 -13.64
N GLY A 289 10.09 -13.90 -12.53
CA GLY A 289 9.27 -13.05 -11.67
C GLY A 289 10.07 -12.12 -10.77
N ILE A 290 11.40 -12.19 -10.78
CA ILE A 290 12.27 -11.37 -9.92
C ILE A 290 12.80 -10.19 -10.73
N VAL A 291 12.58 -8.99 -10.18
CA VAL A 291 13.19 -7.74 -10.65
C VAL A 291 14.01 -7.14 -9.51
N VAL A 292 15.31 -7.12 -9.67
CA VAL A 292 16.23 -6.36 -8.82
C VAL A 292 16.28 -4.92 -9.34
N SER A 293 16.18 -3.94 -8.45
CA SER A 293 16.28 -2.52 -8.84
C SER A 293 17.17 -1.75 -7.87
N GLY A 294 17.79 -0.67 -8.36
CA GLY A 294 18.62 0.21 -7.55
C GLY A 294 18.61 1.65 -8.02
N ALA A 295 18.53 2.59 -7.07
CA ALA A 295 18.69 4.01 -7.31
C ALA A 295 19.90 4.54 -6.53
N GLY A 296 20.85 5.15 -7.23
CA GLY A 296 22.12 5.61 -6.64
C GLY A 296 23.13 4.50 -6.38
N ILE A 297 23.13 3.45 -7.20
CA ILE A 297 24.15 2.38 -7.22
C ILE A 297 24.62 2.18 -8.66
N GLU A 298 25.89 1.83 -8.83
CA GLU A 298 26.47 1.53 -10.13
C GLU A 298 25.86 0.24 -10.72
N HIS A 299 25.53 0.26 -12.01
CA HIS A 299 24.76 -0.82 -12.64
C HIS A 299 25.50 -2.17 -12.60
N GLY A 300 26.78 -2.19 -12.98
CA GLY A 300 27.60 -3.40 -12.99
C GLY A 300 27.64 -4.04 -11.60
N ARG A 301 27.88 -3.23 -10.56
CA ARG A 301 27.85 -3.71 -9.17
C ARG A 301 26.51 -4.30 -8.76
N LEU A 302 25.38 -3.70 -9.17
CA LEU A 302 24.06 -4.24 -8.86
C LEU A 302 23.79 -5.57 -9.60
N VAL A 303 24.28 -5.71 -10.84
CA VAL A 303 24.19 -6.95 -11.61
C VAL A 303 24.97 -8.08 -10.93
N GLU A 304 26.19 -7.81 -10.45
CA GLU A 304 26.99 -8.77 -9.69
C GLU A 304 26.24 -9.24 -8.42
N LEU A 305 25.74 -8.29 -7.63
CA LEU A 305 24.99 -8.60 -6.41
C LEU A 305 23.73 -9.42 -6.71
N ALA A 306 23.02 -9.09 -7.78
CA ALA A 306 21.84 -9.84 -8.21
C ALA A 306 22.20 -11.27 -8.64
N ASP A 307 23.31 -11.48 -9.33
CA ASP A 307 23.78 -12.80 -9.74
C ASP A 307 24.24 -13.64 -8.54
N GLU A 308 24.96 -13.04 -7.60
CA GLU A 308 25.35 -13.68 -6.34
C GLU A 308 24.13 -14.16 -5.53
N ALA A 309 23.09 -13.32 -5.43
CA ALA A 309 21.90 -13.63 -4.63
C ALA A 309 20.90 -14.55 -5.36
N PHE A 310 20.69 -14.36 -6.66
CA PHE A 310 19.58 -14.98 -7.39
C PHE A 310 20.01 -15.78 -8.63
N GLY A 311 21.26 -15.70 -9.08
CA GLY A 311 21.76 -16.37 -10.29
C GLY A 311 21.68 -17.89 -10.24
N GLY A 312 21.80 -18.48 -9.04
CA GLY A 312 21.66 -19.92 -8.82
C GLY A 312 20.22 -20.46 -8.89
N MET A 313 19.21 -19.60 -9.01
CA MET A 313 17.81 -20.04 -9.09
C MET A 313 17.50 -20.70 -10.43
N SER A 314 16.84 -21.86 -10.36
CA SER A 314 16.30 -22.57 -11.52
C SER A 314 14.79 -22.46 -11.55
N GLN A 315 14.23 -22.28 -12.75
CA GLN A 315 12.81 -22.53 -12.96
C GLN A 315 12.56 -24.05 -12.81
N SER A 316 11.62 -24.44 -11.95
CA SER A 316 11.17 -25.83 -11.84
C SER A 316 9.72 -25.96 -12.29
N GLY A 317 9.44 -26.95 -13.14
CA GLY A 317 8.11 -27.18 -13.72
C GLY A 317 7.87 -26.38 -15.01
N ASP A 318 6.87 -26.82 -15.78
CA ASP A 318 6.37 -26.01 -16.90
C ASP A 318 5.94 -24.65 -16.38
N ALA A 319 6.08 -23.60 -17.19
CA ALA A 319 5.55 -22.27 -16.88
C ALA A 319 4.01 -22.34 -16.93
N GLU A 320 3.39 -23.04 -15.98
CA GLU A 320 1.96 -22.98 -15.78
C GLU A 320 1.57 -21.53 -15.60
N GLN A 321 0.42 -21.18 -16.18
CA GLN A 321 -0.13 -19.85 -16.11
C GLN A 321 -0.42 -19.53 -14.63
N ARG A 322 0.50 -18.82 -13.98
CA ARG A 322 0.48 -18.56 -12.53
C ARG A 322 -0.72 -17.72 -12.09
N THR A 323 -1.25 -16.92 -13.01
CA THR A 323 -2.43 -16.09 -12.81
C THR A 323 -3.50 -16.41 -13.85
N VAL A 324 -4.75 -16.35 -13.41
CA VAL A 324 -5.93 -16.47 -14.26
C VAL A 324 -6.57 -15.08 -14.36
N PRO A 325 -6.83 -14.57 -15.58
CA PRO A 325 -7.51 -13.29 -15.76
C PRO A 325 -8.85 -13.28 -15.03
N SER A 326 -9.06 -12.27 -14.20
CA SER A 326 -10.34 -12.07 -13.51
C SER A 326 -11.31 -11.25 -14.37
N VAL A 327 -12.59 -11.58 -14.27
CA VAL A 327 -13.71 -10.92 -14.93
C VAL A 327 -14.36 -9.95 -13.95
N TYR A 328 -14.52 -8.70 -14.36
CA TYR A 328 -15.28 -7.73 -13.57
C TYR A 328 -16.77 -8.07 -13.56
N THR A 329 -17.36 -8.13 -12.36
CA THR A 329 -18.77 -8.47 -12.14
C THR A 329 -19.63 -7.28 -11.71
N GLY A 330 -19.01 -6.22 -11.19
CA GLY A 330 -19.72 -5.28 -10.31
C GLY A 330 -20.12 -5.94 -8.98
N GLY A 331 -20.79 -5.21 -8.11
CA GLY A 331 -21.32 -5.78 -6.87
C GLY A 331 -21.40 -4.81 -5.70
N GLU A 332 -21.72 -5.35 -4.52
CA GLU A 332 -21.80 -4.60 -3.28
C GLU A 332 -20.94 -5.27 -2.19
N TYR A 333 -20.14 -4.48 -1.49
CA TYR A 333 -19.54 -4.84 -0.22
C TYR A 333 -20.07 -3.93 0.89
N ARG A 334 -20.38 -4.53 2.04
CA ARG A 334 -20.93 -3.83 3.21
C ARG A 334 -20.28 -4.37 4.47
N LEU A 335 -19.72 -3.46 5.27
CA LEU A 335 -19.12 -3.79 6.55
C LEU A 335 -19.59 -2.82 7.63
N GLU A 336 -20.36 -3.34 8.58
CA GLU A 336 -20.67 -2.65 9.84
C GLU A 336 -19.53 -2.86 10.82
N GLN A 337 -18.86 -1.77 11.21
CA GLN A 337 -17.74 -1.84 12.14
C GLN A 337 -18.23 -1.79 13.59
N PRO A 338 -17.53 -2.49 14.51
CA PRO A 338 -17.80 -2.37 15.93
C PRO A 338 -17.53 -0.95 16.44
N PRO A 339 -18.09 -0.56 17.60
CA PRO A 339 -17.82 0.73 18.21
C PRO A 339 -16.32 0.93 18.47
N SER A 340 -15.83 2.15 18.20
CA SER A 340 -14.46 2.51 18.54
C SER A 340 -14.26 2.41 20.06
N PRO A 341 -13.14 1.81 20.55
CA PRO A 341 -12.82 1.81 21.97
C PRO A 341 -12.50 3.22 22.49
N ASN A 342 -12.21 4.16 21.59
CA ASN A 342 -12.13 5.58 21.89
C ASN A 342 -13.51 6.25 21.63
N PRO A 343 -14.29 6.61 22.68
CA PRO A 343 -15.60 7.25 22.53
C PRO A 343 -15.54 8.69 22.00
N ALA A 344 -14.36 9.31 21.99
CA ALA A 344 -14.15 10.63 21.38
C ALA A 344 -13.85 10.56 19.87
N LYS A 345 -13.68 9.36 19.29
CA LYS A 345 -13.46 9.20 17.85
C LYS A 345 -14.78 9.45 17.12
N GLU A 346 -14.83 10.48 16.29
CA GLU A 346 -15.99 10.71 15.43
C GLU A 346 -16.19 9.53 14.47
N GLU A 347 -17.44 9.12 14.34
CA GLU A 347 -17.83 7.98 13.52
C GLU A 347 -18.42 8.48 12.20
N PHE A 348 -17.79 8.09 11.10
CA PHE A 348 -18.22 8.39 9.75
C PHE A 348 -18.67 7.11 9.04
N THR A 349 -19.57 7.31 8.09
CA THR A 349 -19.94 6.30 7.09
C THR A 349 -19.16 6.63 5.82
N HIS A 350 -18.44 5.64 5.34
CA HIS A 350 -17.62 5.71 4.14
C HIS A 350 -18.34 4.98 3.00
N VAL A 351 -18.45 5.63 1.85
CA VAL A 351 -19.09 5.06 0.66
C VAL A 351 -18.18 5.29 -0.53
N ALA A 352 -17.99 4.26 -1.35
CA ALA A 352 -17.33 4.38 -2.63
C ALA A 352 -18.13 3.71 -3.73
N LEU A 353 -18.15 4.36 -4.89
CA LEU A 353 -18.73 3.86 -6.14
C LEU A 353 -17.64 3.81 -7.20
N ALA A 354 -17.54 2.68 -7.89
CA ALA A 354 -16.53 2.43 -8.91
C ALA A 354 -17.08 1.73 -10.14
N PHE A 355 -16.32 1.86 -11.23
CA PHE A 355 -16.53 1.15 -12.48
C PHE A 355 -15.21 0.57 -12.98
N GLU A 356 -15.31 -0.48 -13.79
CA GLU A 356 -14.16 -1.09 -14.44
C GLU A 356 -13.55 -0.19 -15.53
N THR A 357 -12.23 -0.08 -15.49
CA THR A 357 -11.35 0.41 -16.56
C THR A 357 -10.39 -0.71 -17.00
N GLY A 358 -9.65 -0.51 -18.08
CA GLY A 358 -8.56 -1.43 -18.45
C GLY A 358 -7.39 -1.39 -17.45
N GLY A 359 -6.56 -2.43 -17.49
CA GLY A 359 -5.37 -2.59 -16.64
C GLY A 359 -4.12 -1.82 -17.10
N TRP A 360 -2.95 -2.28 -16.66
CA TRP A 360 -1.66 -1.62 -16.91
C TRP A 360 -1.29 -1.45 -18.39
N HIS A 361 -1.78 -2.33 -19.27
CA HIS A 361 -1.52 -2.29 -20.71
C HIS A 361 -2.61 -1.55 -21.51
N SER A 362 -3.61 -1.00 -20.83
CA SER A 362 -4.72 -0.29 -21.47
C SER A 362 -4.28 1.03 -22.10
N PRO A 363 -4.74 1.38 -23.31
CA PRO A 363 -4.57 2.73 -23.86
C PRO A 363 -5.28 3.80 -22.99
N ASP A 364 -6.27 3.39 -22.19
CA ASP A 364 -7.03 4.27 -21.32
C ASP A 364 -6.35 4.55 -19.97
N LEU A 365 -5.20 3.94 -19.68
CA LEU A 365 -4.46 4.14 -18.42
C LEU A 365 -4.18 5.64 -18.15
N VAL A 366 -3.58 6.33 -19.12
CA VAL A 366 -3.21 7.75 -18.97
C VAL A 366 -4.44 8.66 -18.95
N PRO A 367 -5.42 8.52 -19.86
CA PRO A 367 -6.68 9.26 -19.77
C PRO A 367 -7.42 9.10 -18.43
N VAL A 368 -7.46 7.89 -17.86
CA VAL A 368 -8.09 7.65 -16.55
C VAL A 368 -7.34 8.34 -15.42
N CYS A 369 -6.01 8.34 -15.42
CA CYS A 369 -5.22 9.12 -14.46
C CYS A 369 -5.49 10.63 -14.56
N VAL A 370 -5.68 11.16 -15.78
CA VAL A 370 -6.07 12.56 -15.99
C VAL A 370 -7.48 12.82 -15.46
N LEU A 371 -8.43 11.93 -15.72
CA LEU A 371 -9.80 12.00 -15.18
C LEU A 371 -9.79 11.99 -13.64
N GLN A 372 -9.02 11.10 -13.01
CA GLN A 372 -8.84 11.05 -11.56
C GLN A 372 -8.29 12.38 -11.02
N THR A 373 -7.26 12.93 -11.65
CA THR A 373 -6.65 14.21 -11.24
C THR A 373 -7.61 15.38 -11.43
N LEU A 374 -8.42 15.35 -12.48
CA LEU A 374 -9.42 16.36 -12.79
C LEU A 374 -10.53 16.41 -11.75
N LEU A 375 -11.06 15.23 -11.38
CA LEU A 375 -12.05 15.12 -10.30
C LEU A 375 -11.43 15.53 -8.96
N GLY A 376 -10.21 15.06 -8.70
CA GLY A 376 -9.41 15.36 -7.53
C GLY A 376 -10.20 15.08 -6.25
N GLY A 377 -10.27 16.07 -5.37
CA GLY A 377 -11.03 16.02 -4.13
C GLY A 377 -10.15 16.14 -2.90
N GLY A 378 -10.58 15.57 -1.80
CA GLY A 378 -9.86 15.55 -0.54
C GLY A 378 -10.78 15.53 0.68
N SER A 379 -10.27 15.97 1.82
CA SER A 379 -11.02 16.19 3.05
C SER A 379 -11.52 17.63 3.15
N SER A 380 -12.66 17.81 3.82
CA SER A 380 -13.23 19.12 4.16
C SER A 380 -12.32 19.91 5.09
N PHE A 381 -11.59 19.22 5.97
CA PHE A 381 -10.51 19.79 6.75
C PHE A 381 -9.16 19.53 6.07
N SER A 382 -8.73 20.46 5.21
CA SER A 382 -7.37 20.47 4.66
C SER A 382 -6.68 21.76 5.07
N ALA A 383 -5.93 21.71 6.18
CA ALA A 383 -5.02 22.79 6.55
C ALA A 383 -3.87 22.83 5.54
N GLY A 384 -3.89 23.79 4.62
CA GLY A 384 -2.76 24.05 3.72
C GLY A 384 -3.04 25.12 2.66
N GLY A 385 -1.98 25.50 1.96
CA GLY A 385 -2.03 26.57 0.95
C GLY A 385 -2.50 26.10 -0.43
N PRO A 386 -2.52 27.03 -1.40
CA PRO A 386 -2.81 26.75 -2.81
C PRO A 386 -1.98 25.58 -3.36
N GLY A 387 -2.56 24.81 -4.29
CA GLY A 387 -1.89 23.67 -4.94
C GLY A 387 -2.39 22.28 -4.52
N LYS A 388 -3.18 22.18 -3.44
CA LYS A 388 -3.77 20.91 -2.97
C LYS A 388 -4.99 20.40 -3.76
N GLY A 389 -5.29 21.00 -4.91
CA GLY A 389 -6.47 20.60 -5.70
C GLY A 389 -7.79 21.22 -5.27
N MET A 390 -7.79 22.35 -4.56
CA MET A 390 -9.03 23.06 -4.14
C MET A 390 -9.95 23.51 -5.29
N TYR A 391 -9.42 23.53 -6.53
CA TYR A 391 -10.16 23.84 -7.75
C TYR A 391 -10.56 22.60 -8.56
N SER A 392 -10.37 21.39 -8.03
CA SER A 392 -10.87 20.17 -8.66
C SER A 392 -12.40 20.11 -8.59
N ARG A 393 -13.03 19.28 -9.42
CA ARG A 393 -14.50 19.19 -9.45
C ARG A 393 -15.08 18.84 -8.10
N LEU A 394 -14.63 17.74 -7.49
CA LEU A 394 -15.20 17.26 -6.23
C LEU A 394 -15.05 18.28 -5.11
N TYR A 395 -13.94 19.03 -5.09
CA TYR A 395 -13.77 20.10 -4.11
C TYR A 395 -14.81 21.22 -4.30
N ARG A 396 -15.03 21.65 -5.54
CA ARG A 396 -15.95 22.77 -5.84
C ARG A 396 -17.42 22.40 -5.77
N THR A 397 -17.79 21.23 -6.28
CA THR A 397 -19.19 20.81 -6.46
C THR A 397 -19.73 20.02 -5.28
N VAL A 398 -18.86 19.37 -4.50
CA VAL A 398 -19.23 18.56 -3.35
C VAL A 398 -18.78 19.23 -2.05
N LEU A 399 -17.46 19.34 -1.79
CA LEU A 399 -16.95 19.79 -0.48
C LEU A 399 -17.35 21.23 -0.14
N ASN A 400 -17.23 22.16 -1.10
CA ASN A 400 -17.64 23.56 -0.90
C ASN A 400 -19.17 23.77 -0.86
N ARG A 401 -19.93 22.83 -1.43
CA ARG A 401 -21.40 22.93 -1.51
C ARG A 401 -22.07 22.32 -0.27
N TRP A 402 -21.50 21.25 0.26
CA TRP A 402 -22.12 20.42 1.29
C TRP A 402 -21.22 20.30 2.52
N SER A 403 -21.49 21.12 3.54
CA SER A 403 -20.70 21.14 4.79
C SER A 403 -20.77 19.86 5.63
N TRP A 404 -21.69 18.94 5.30
CA TRP A 404 -21.86 17.65 6.00
C TRP A 404 -21.04 16.52 5.38
N VAL A 405 -20.43 16.75 4.20
CA VAL A 405 -19.47 15.83 3.59
C VAL A 405 -18.13 16.06 4.27
N GLU A 406 -17.51 15.01 4.79
CA GLU A 406 -16.19 15.05 5.41
C GLU A 406 -15.08 14.83 4.38
N SER A 407 -15.30 13.94 3.41
CA SER A 407 -14.38 13.75 2.29
C SER A 407 -15.12 13.36 1.03
N ALA A 408 -14.52 13.70 -0.11
CA ALA A 408 -14.93 13.27 -1.43
C ALA A 408 -13.70 13.29 -2.34
N GLU A 409 -13.30 12.14 -2.86
CA GLU A 409 -12.06 11.97 -3.62
C GLU A 409 -12.23 10.92 -4.72
N ALA A 410 -11.71 11.23 -5.91
CA ALA A 410 -11.61 10.29 -7.00
C ALA A 410 -10.37 9.41 -6.86
N PHE A 411 -10.53 8.12 -7.16
CA PHE A 411 -9.47 7.12 -7.03
C PHE A 411 -9.37 6.24 -8.27
N THR A 412 -8.21 5.60 -8.41
CA THR A 412 -7.91 4.59 -9.42
C THR A 412 -7.15 3.43 -8.77
N SER A 413 -7.38 2.23 -9.27
CA SER A 413 -6.63 1.02 -8.93
C SER A 413 -6.45 0.22 -10.21
N PHE A 414 -5.23 -0.16 -10.55
CA PHE A 414 -4.93 -0.92 -11.75
C PHE A 414 -4.27 -2.24 -11.38
N HIS A 415 -4.64 -3.27 -12.13
CA HIS A 415 -4.03 -4.59 -12.14
C HIS A 415 -3.60 -4.91 -13.59
N GLU A 416 -2.95 -6.04 -13.79
CA GLU A 416 -2.46 -6.47 -15.10
C GLU A 416 -3.57 -6.46 -16.17
N GLU A 417 -4.68 -7.16 -15.92
CA GLU A 417 -5.76 -7.31 -16.88
C GLU A 417 -6.88 -6.26 -16.80
N SER A 418 -7.08 -5.65 -15.63
CA SER A 418 -8.25 -4.78 -15.38
C SER A 418 -7.96 -3.75 -14.29
N GLY A 419 -8.86 -2.79 -14.10
CA GLY A 419 -8.72 -1.75 -13.09
C GLY A 419 -10.07 -1.19 -12.66
N LEU A 420 -10.06 -0.42 -11.58
CA LEU A 420 -11.21 0.29 -11.06
C LEU A 420 -10.91 1.78 -11.03
N TRP A 421 -11.88 2.60 -11.41
CA TRP A 421 -11.87 4.03 -11.10
C TRP A 421 -13.21 4.43 -10.50
N GLY A 422 -13.21 5.44 -9.66
CA GLY A 422 -14.41 5.80 -8.94
C GLY A 422 -14.27 7.02 -8.06
N ILE A 423 -15.30 7.24 -7.26
CA ILE A 423 -15.38 8.32 -6.28
C ILE A 423 -15.71 7.69 -4.93
N SER A 424 -14.92 8.05 -3.92
CA SER A 424 -15.18 7.69 -2.53
C SER A 424 -15.46 8.95 -1.73
N GLY A 425 -16.18 8.81 -0.62
CA GLY A 425 -16.40 9.89 0.30
C GLY A 425 -16.79 9.40 1.68
N SER A 426 -16.83 10.32 2.63
CA SER A 426 -17.29 10.05 3.98
C SER A 426 -18.18 11.16 4.51
N CYS A 427 -19.15 10.80 5.34
CA CYS A 427 -20.05 11.73 6.01
C CYS A 427 -20.55 11.15 7.32
N LYS A 428 -21.29 11.94 8.10
CA LYS A 428 -21.99 11.41 9.28
C LYS A 428 -23.06 10.40 8.83
N PRO A 429 -23.38 9.35 9.61
CA PRO A 429 -24.30 8.28 9.18
C PRO A 429 -25.67 8.76 8.71
N LYS A 430 -26.18 9.84 9.32
CA LYS A 430 -27.47 10.47 8.96
C LYS A 430 -27.52 11.05 7.54
N SER A 431 -26.39 11.24 6.87
CA SER A 431 -26.31 11.83 5.53
C SER A 431 -25.79 10.83 4.48
N ALA A 432 -25.71 9.54 4.82
CA ALA A 432 -25.11 8.54 3.93
C ALA A 432 -25.88 8.36 2.61
N ASP A 433 -27.20 8.44 2.63
CA ASP A 433 -28.06 8.47 1.43
C ASP A 433 -27.80 9.70 0.55
N GLN A 434 -27.62 10.86 1.19
CA GLN A 434 -27.31 12.12 0.51
C GLN A 434 -25.90 12.09 -0.09
N LEU A 435 -24.92 11.50 0.59
CA LEU A 435 -23.57 11.31 0.07
C LEU A 435 -23.58 10.46 -1.19
N THR A 436 -24.24 9.30 -1.15
CA THR A 436 -24.36 8.43 -2.34
C THR A 436 -25.04 9.16 -3.49
N ALA A 437 -26.10 9.93 -3.22
CA ALA A 437 -26.76 10.73 -4.25
C ALA A 437 -25.85 11.82 -4.84
N ALA A 438 -25.06 12.50 -4.01
CA ALA A 438 -24.10 13.50 -4.46
C ALA A 438 -23.00 12.89 -5.35
N ILE A 439 -22.52 11.68 -5.03
CA ILE A 439 -21.56 10.95 -5.87
C ILE A 439 -22.19 10.58 -7.22
N VAL A 440 -23.43 10.06 -7.23
CA VAL A 440 -24.17 9.75 -8.45
C VAL A 440 -24.37 11.00 -9.33
N GLU A 441 -24.67 12.16 -8.74
CA GLU A 441 -24.76 13.44 -9.45
C GLU A 441 -23.45 13.78 -10.18
N GLN A 442 -22.28 13.46 -9.59
CA GLN A 442 -21.00 13.72 -10.25
C GLN A 442 -20.76 12.83 -11.48
N PHE A 443 -21.19 11.57 -11.44
CA PHE A 443 -21.14 10.68 -12.60
C PHE A 443 -22.04 11.18 -13.74
N HIS A 444 -23.27 11.59 -13.43
CA HIS A 444 -24.18 12.18 -14.42
C HIS A 444 -23.65 13.50 -15.01
N ALA A 445 -23.03 14.33 -14.17
CA ALA A 445 -22.42 15.58 -14.63
C ALA A 445 -21.25 15.34 -15.61
N LEU A 446 -20.49 14.26 -15.43
CA LEU A 446 -19.45 13.84 -16.38
C LEU A 446 -20.04 13.26 -17.67
N GLU A 447 -21.14 12.51 -17.59
CA GLU A 447 -21.76 11.90 -18.77
C GLU A 447 -22.39 12.96 -19.70
N GLY A 448 -23.14 13.88 -19.11
CA GLY A 448 -23.93 14.89 -19.84
C GLY A 448 -23.13 16.12 -20.28
N GLY A 449 -21.92 16.34 -19.78
CA GLY A 449 -21.14 17.55 -20.01
C GLY A 449 -19.72 17.29 -20.54
N LEU A 450 -19.30 18.04 -21.55
CA LEU A 450 -17.89 18.09 -21.93
C LEU A 450 -17.07 18.81 -20.86
N VAL A 451 -15.86 18.30 -20.62
CA VAL A 451 -14.88 18.95 -19.74
C VAL A 451 -14.46 20.30 -20.32
N GLY A 452 -14.31 21.33 -19.47
CA GLY A 452 -13.80 22.64 -19.89
C GLY A 452 -12.31 22.61 -20.23
N ASP A 453 -11.85 23.44 -21.18
CA ASP A 453 -10.43 23.48 -21.59
C ASP A 453 -9.49 23.81 -20.43
N GLU A 454 -9.85 24.80 -19.63
CA GLU A 454 -9.05 25.23 -18.47
C GLU A 454 -8.91 24.12 -17.42
N GLU A 455 -9.97 23.32 -17.27
CA GLU A 455 -10.01 22.22 -16.31
C GLU A 455 -9.16 21.04 -16.77
N LEU A 456 -9.26 20.65 -18.04
CA LEU A 456 -8.40 19.62 -18.61
C LEU A 456 -6.93 20.05 -18.61
N SER A 457 -6.65 21.30 -18.99
CA SER A 457 -5.30 21.87 -18.96
C SER A 457 -4.72 21.85 -17.54
N ARG A 458 -5.51 22.26 -16.53
CA ARG A 458 -5.10 22.20 -15.13
C ARG A 458 -4.82 20.76 -14.68
N ALA A 459 -5.70 19.81 -15.01
CA ALA A 459 -5.53 18.41 -14.63
C ALA A 459 -4.24 17.80 -15.22
N ARG A 460 -3.97 18.05 -16.51
CA ARG A 460 -2.73 17.60 -17.17
C ARG A 460 -1.49 18.19 -16.50
N ASN A 461 -1.48 19.50 -16.24
CA ASN A 461 -0.36 20.16 -15.56
C ASN A 461 -0.16 19.64 -14.12
N MET A 462 -1.25 19.42 -13.39
CA MET A 462 -1.20 18.86 -12.04
C MET A 462 -0.64 17.42 -12.05
N LEU A 463 -1.07 16.59 -13.00
CA LEU A 463 -0.59 15.21 -13.13
C LEU A 463 0.90 15.18 -13.52
N LYS A 464 1.34 15.98 -14.50
CA LYS A 464 2.76 16.09 -14.87
C LYS A 464 3.63 16.54 -13.69
N CYS A 465 3.21 17.61 -13.01
CA CYS A 465 3.91 18.12 -11.81
C CYS A 465 4.02 17.01 -10.75
N ASN A 466 2.92 16.30 -10.50
CA ASN A 466 2.90 15.19 -9.56
C ASN A 466 3.87 14.08 -9.94
N VAL A 467 3.85 13.61 -11.19
CA VAL A 467 4.78 12.58 -11.70
C VAL A 467 6.22 13.01 -11.47
N LEU A 468 6.58 14.22 -11.91
CA LEU A 468 7.95 14.74 -11.84
C LEU A 468 8.41 14.93 -10.39
N THR A 469 7.59 15.52 -9.53
CA THR A 469 7.94 15.72 -8.11
C THR A 469 8.08 14.40 -7.36
N GLN A 470 7.27 13.38 -7.66
CA GLN A 470 7.42 12.09 -6.99
C GLN A 470 8.72 11.38 -7.38
N LEU A 471 9.16 11.52 -8.64
CA LEU A 471 10.43 10.95 -9.12
C LEU A 471 11.68 11.59 -8.50
N GLU A 472 11.56 12.72 -7.79
CA GLU A 472 12.65 13.29 -6.99
C GLU A 472 12.98 12.43 -5.76
N SER A 473 12.03 11.60 -5.29
CA SER A 473 12.26 10.66 -4.20
C SER A 473 12.98 9.42 -4.73
N ARG A 474 14.17 9.14 -4.18
CA ARG A 474 14.96 7.94 -4.52
C ARG A 474 14.18 6.64 -4.31
N LEU A 475 13.40 6.54 -3.23
CA LEU A 475 12.53 5.38 -2.95
C LEU A 475 11.50 5.17 -4.06
N VAL A 476 10.88 6.26 -4.53
CA VAL A 476 9.91 6.21 -5.64
C VAL A 476 10.60 5.89 -6.95
N LEU A 477 11.80 6.45 -7.20
CA LEU A 477 12.57 6.17 -8.40
C LEU A 477 12.94 4.69 -8.51
N PHE A 478 13.43 4.09 -7.43
CA PHE A 478 13.68 2.65 -7.35
C PHE A 478 12.41 1.82 -7.63
N GLU A 479 11.29 2.16 -6.98
CA GLU A 479 10.01 1.45 -7.14
C GLU A 479 9.47 1.60 -8.57
N ASP A 480 9.56 2.78 -9.16
CA ASP A 480 9.07 3.05 -10.52
C ASP A 480 9.88 2.25 -11.56
N VAL A 481 11.21 2.25 -11.47
CA VAL A 481 12.07 1.40 -12.33
C VAL A 481 11.70 -0.07 -12.19
N ALA A 482 11.60 -0.56 -10.96
CA ALA A 482 11.30 -1.97 -10.69
C ALA A 482 9.93 -2.39 -11.24
N ARG A 483 8.89 -1.59 -10.98
CA ARG A 483 7.52 -1.89 -11.46
C ARG A 483 7.41 -1.76 -12.97
N GLN A 484 8.05 -0.76 -13.59
CA GLN A 484 8.04 -0.63 -15.05
C GLN A 484 8.73 -1.82 -15.74
N ILE A 485 9.86 -2.30 -15.21
CA ILE A 485 10.52 -3.52 -15.71
C ILE A 485 9.63 -4.74 -15.49
N SER A 486 9.01 -4.88 -14.31
CA SER A 486 8.14 -6.00 -13.97
C SER A 486 6.97 -6.10 -14.96
N THR A 487 6.24 -5.00 -15.15
CA THR A 487 5.02 -4.91 -15.98
C THR A 487 5.30 -4.81 -17.48
N TYR A 488 6.21 -3.93 -17.91
CA TYR A 488 6.41 -3.61 -19.34
C TYR A 488 7.70 -4.17 -19.94
N GLY A 489 8.60 -4.73 -19.11
CA GLY A 489 9.92 -5.17 -19.56
C GLY A 489 10.87 -4.04 -19.97
N LYS A 490 10.48 -2.78 -19.74
CA LYS A 490 11.27 -1.58 -20.09
C LYS A 490 10.99 -0.45 -19.10
N VAL A 491 11.90 0.51 -19.03
CA VAL A 491 11.69 1.77 -18.30
C VAL A 491 11.45 2.88 -19.32
N GLU A 492 10.27 3.47 -19.27
CA GLU A 492 9.90 4.66 -20.04
C GLU A 492 10.27 5.92 -19.26
N ASP A 493 10.80 6.92 -19.97
CA ASP A 493 11.22 8.16 -19.35
C ASP A 493 10.03 9.07 -18.98
N ALA A 494 10.29 10.01 -18.06
CA ALA A 494 9.28 10.95 -17.60
C ALA A 494 8.82 11.94 -18.70
N ALA A 495 9.64 12.18 -19.72
CA ALA A 495 9.32 13.10 -20.81
C ALA A 495 8.24 12.52 -21.73
N THR A 496 8.43 11.27 -22.18
CA THR A 496 7.45 10.48 -22.92
C THR A 496 6.14 10.38 -22.13
N MET A 497 6.25 10.23 -20.80
CA MET A 497 5.08 10.22 -19.94
C MET A 497 4.34 11.57 -19.97
N CYS A 498 5.05 12.70 -19.91
CA CYS A 498 4.45 14.02 -20.02
C CYS A 498 3.76 14.23 -21.38
N GLU A 499 4.35 13.75 -22.46
CA GLU A 499 3.76 13.83 -23.81
C GLU A 499 2.44 13.05 -23.90
N LYS A 500 2.38 11.83 -23.35
CA LYS A 500 1.14 11.05 -23.28
C LYS A 500 0.06 11.74 -22.43
N ILE A 501 0.44 12.43 -21.35
CA ILE A 501 -0.50 13.22 -20.54
C ILE A 501 -1.02 14.41 -21.35
N ASP A 502 -0.14 15.09 -22.09
CA ASP A 502 -0.50 16.24 -22.92
C ASP A 502 -1.40 15.86 -24.10
N ALA A 503 -1.27 14.64 -24.63
CA ALA A 503 -2.09 14.10 -25.69
C ALA A 503 -3.55 13.78 -25.28
N VAL A 504 -3.87 13.73 -23.99
CA VAL A 504 -5.23 13.39 -23.52
C VAL A 504 -6.24 14.46 -23.93
N THR A 505 -7.32 14.02 -24.59
CA THR A 505 -8.40 14.88 -25.08
C THR A 505 -9.64 14.86 -24.17
N LYS A 506 -10.58 15.76 -24.41
CA LYS A 506 -11.88 15.77 -23.69
C LYS A 506 -12.74 14.58 -24.11
N GLU A 507 -12.61 14.19 -25.37
CA GLU A 507 -13.32 13.08 -25.99
C GLU A 507 -12.90 11.75 -25.37
N ASP A 508 -11.61 11.59 -25.03
CA ASP A 508 -11.12 10.42 -24.29
C ASP A 508 -11.81 10.28 -22.93
N ILE A 509 -11.86 11.38 -22.16
CA ILE A 509 -12.51 11.41 -20.86
C ILE A 509 -14.00 11.08 -20.99
N GLN A 510 -14.69 11.73 -21.94
CA GLN A 510 -16.12 11.51 -22.12
C GLN A 510 -16.43 10.08 -22.59
N ARG A 511 -15.59 9.52 -23.46
CA ARG A 511 -15.68 8.11 -23.89
C ARG A 511 -15.55 7.18 -22.70
N ILE A 512 -14.51 7.35 -21.88
CA ILE A 512 -14.27 6.51 -20.69
C ILE A 512 -15.47 6.56 -19.74
N VAL A 513 -15.96 7.74 -19.42
CA VAL A 513 -17.13 7.89 -18.53
C VAL A 513 -18.34 7.15 -19.09
N ARG A 514 -18.66 7.35 -20.39
CA ARG A 514 -19.81 6.70 -21.04
C ARG A 514 -19.66 5.19 -21.10
N GLU A 515 -18.47 4.67 -21.40
CA GLU A 515 -18.25 3.22 -21.42
C GLU A 515 -18.31 2.62 -20.02
N SER A 516 -17.78 3.30 -19.01
CA SER A 516 -17.86 2.86 -17.62
C SER A 516 -19.30 2.81 -17.10
N LEU A 517 -20.14 3.79 -17.43
CA LEU A 517 -21.55 3.82 -17.00
C LEU A 517 -22.42 2.72 -17.64
N LYS A 518 -21.96 2.08 -18.73
CA LYS A 518 -22.60 0.89 -19.30
C LYS A 518 -22.28 -0.40 -18.57
N LYS A 519 -21.22 -0.42 -17.75
CA LYS A 519 -20.78 -1.60 -16.99
C LYS A 519 -21.44 -1.61 -15.61
N PRO A 520 -21.68 -2.78 -14.99
CA PRO A 520 -22.23 -2.87 -13.64
C PRO A 520 -21.48 -1.98 -12.64
N VAL A 521 -22.18 -1.29 -11.75
CA VAL A 521 -21.56 -0.48 -10.71
C VAL A 521 -21.05 -1.37 -9.57
N THR A 522 -19.88 -1.03 -9.03
CA THR A 522 -19.37 -1.59 -7.78
C THR A 522 -19.54 -0.59 -6.66
N MET A 523 -20.03 -1.03 -5.51
CA MET A 523 -20.18 -0.22 -4.31
C MET A 523 -19.52 -0.86 -3.10
N SER A 524 -18.88 -0.05 -2.27
CA SER A 524 -18.38 -0.46 -0.96
C SER A 524 -18.85 0.54 0.09
N ALA A 525 -19.41 0.04 1.19
CA ALA A 525 -19.88 0.85 2.31
C ALA A 525 -19.32 0.32 3.63
N VAL A 526 -18.62 1.18 4.35
CA VAL A 526 -17.95 0.83 5.61
C VAL A 526 -18.22 1.89 6.66
N GLY A 527 -18.58 1.48 7.87
CA GLY A 527 -18.75 2.38 9.00
C GLY A 527 -19.57 1.72 10.11
N ARG A 528 -19.81 2.42 11.21
CA ARG A 528 -20.64 1.87 12.29
C ARG A 528 -22.11 1.71 11.90
N ASP A 529 -22.65 2.71 11.20
CA ASP A 529 -24.04 2.72 10.75
C ASP A 529 -24.06 2.95 9.23
N ILE A 530 -24.42 1.90 8.51
CA ILE A 530 -24.58 1.91 7.05
C ILE A 530 -26.06 1.71 6.65
N SER A 531 -26.99 1.83 7.60
CA SER A 531 -28.42 1.58 7.39
C SER A 531 -29.03 2.51 6.35
N ARG A 532 -28.54 3.75 6.29
CA ARG A 532 -28.99 4.77 5.32
C ARG A 532 -28.26 4.73 3.98
N VAL A 533 -27.19 3.95 3.85
CA VAL A 533 -26.57 3.76 2.54
C VAL A 533 -27.58 3.01 1.66
N PRO A 534 -27.91 3.49 0.45
CA PRO A 534 -28.79 2.76 -0.47
C PRO A 534 -28.20 1.40 -0.85
N ARG A 535 -28.99 0.50 -1.45
CA ARG A 535 -28.44 -0.74 -2.03
C ARG A 535 -27.89 -0.48 -3.43
N VAL A 536 -26.95 -1.33 -3.86
CA VAL A 536 -26.32 -1.20 -5.19
C VAL A 536 -27.36 -1.20 -6.32
N ASP A 537 -28.45 -1.96 -6.18
CA ASP A 537 -29.52 -1.99 -7.18
C ASP A 537 -30.23 -0.64 -7.33
N ASP A 538 -30.48 0.06 -6.21
CA ASP A 538 -31.08 1.41 -6.24
C ASP A 538 -30.13 2.43 -6.88
N VAL A 539 -28.84 2.31 -6.58
CA VAL A 539 -27.78 3.15 -7.16
C VAL A 539 -27.66 2.89 -8.67
N SER A 540 -27.69 1.63 -9.06
CA SER A 540 -27.64 1.19 -10.46
C SER A 540 -28.83 1.74 -11.26
N GLN A 541 -30.05 1.69 -10.70
CA GLN A 541 -31.23 2.31 -11.28
C GLN A 541 -31.07 3.83 -11.46
N LYS A 542 -30.54 4.52 -10.45
CA LYS A 542 -30.30 5.97 -10.52
C LYS A 542 -29.24 6.36 -11.55
N LEU A 543 -28.27 5.48 -11.81
CA LEU A 543 -27.24 5.66 -12.84
C LEU A 543 -27.71 5.29 -14.24
N GLY A 544 -28.94 4.79 -14.42
CA GLY A 544 -29.43 4.31 -15.72
C GLY A 544 -28.80 2.98 -16.16
N ASN A 545 -28.06 2.33 -15.26
CA ASN A 545 -27.31 1.11 -15.50
C ASN A 545 -28.23 -0.08 -15.24
N ARG A 546 -28.92 -0.58 -16.27
CA ARG A 546 -29.74 -1.79 -16.11
C ARG A 546 -28.85 -3.01 -16.30
N PRO A 547 -28.65 -3.86 -15.28
CA PRO A 547 -28.02 -5.16 -15.54
C PRO A 547 -28.87 -5.89 -16.57
N LYS A 548 -28.24 -6.37 -17.66
CA LYS A 548 -28.91 -7.34 -18.55
C LYS A 548 -29.26 -8.52 -17.67
N LYS A 549 -30.55 -8.72 -17.38
CA LYS A 549 -31.03 -9.94 -16.72
C LYS A 549 -30.48 -11.14 -17.49
N ARG A 550 -29.51 -11.85 -16.92
CA ARG A 550 -29.21 -13.22 -17.34
C ARG A 550 -30.41 -14.03 -16.91
N TRP A 551 -31.28 -14.35 -17.87
CA TRP A 551 -32.26 -15.41 -17.68
C TRP A 551 -31.45 -16.70 -17.50
N PHE A 552 -31.60 -17.33 -16.34
CA PHE A 552 -31.05 -18.66 -16.06
C PHE A 552 -31.69 -19.70 -16.98
#